data_AF-A0A9P7D0B1-F1
#
_entry.id   AF-A0A9P7D0B1-F1
#
_cell.length_a   1.000
_cell.length_b   1.000
_cell.length_c   1.000
_cell.angle_alpha   90.00
_cell.angle_beta   90.00
_cell.angle_gamma   90.00
#
_symmetry.space_group_name_H-M   'P 1'
#
loop_
_entity.id
_entity.type
_entity.pdbx_description
1 polymer ?
#
loop_
_entity_poly.entity_id
_entity_poly.type
_entity_poly.pdbx_seq_one_letter_code
_entity_poly.pdbx_strand_id
1 'polypeptide(L)'
;MDQHMAMQSAEGLSHDHSFKVTGILGKVNGVATFGALHTACNNYGECQKMTLTPTKGHDDCMPALAEIPVTLAKYGHAPVKVIFTDNVRGDKSALERAFPSLLHDVSPVPSSTLADLALPDGWHVCRLGSTFQINSRMNCLMDELHGVDDGGELFIAMDLEWPVDRETGIYGKVSLISFAYEKAVYLIPVAQYTQDDGYLKLPSSLLVVLRSKRIRKIGVQVKGDLTRLYNDCGFSNSDELPFAGALELGPMAKDQNMTDHARVSLSDLTELVLRRYLPKDESVRVSTRWDDPELSSEQETYAALNVYAAWAIYKAFSTIPSVGPVTPSTPAGTHIQFMSRVGGLTVAYGYIARHQPKQFNRENVTKTRVVVTISSITVPAYLVRAELLSSHQETSLSTLGTQLPFSMLCCRRDLHTCAAHDQALDIHQAPPSPPPYQPIKTPYHMSELDTAQAVDLGEPSLMADDRPDTSSLEQATSDAEKDAHGLHQAESLAELVSCAISIEISEVRSRVIGV
;
A
#
# COMPACT_ATOMS: atom_id res chain seq x y z
N MET A 1 -0.25 27.66 -33.65
CA MET A 1 -1.68 27.87 -33.33
C MET A 1 -2.03 29.28 -33.73
N ASP A 2 -3.25 29.49 -34.24
CA ASP A 2 -3.74 30.81 -34.65
C ASP A 2 -3.79 31.78 -33.45
N GLN A 3 -3.39 33.03 -33.64
CA GLN A 3 -3.50 34.10 -32.64
C GLN A 3 -4.95 34.25 -32.14
N HIS A 4 -5.93 33.93 -32.99
CA HIS A 4 -7.35 33.91 -32.63
C HIS A 4 -7.66 32.95 -31.47
N MET A 5 -7.13 31.73 -31.49
CA MET A 5 -7.41 30.71 -30.46
C MET A 5 -6.87 31.13 -29.09
N ALA A 6 -5.70 31.78 -29.06
CA ALA A 6 -5.09 32.26 -27.82
C ALA A 6 -5.87 33.44 -27.17
N MET A 7 -6.78 34.08 -27.91
CA MET A 7 -7.62 35.18 -27.42
C MET A 7 -8.96 34.71 -26.86
N GLN A 8 -9.25 33.41 -26.85
CA GLN A 8 -10.51 32.88 -26.35
C GLN A 8 -10.45 32.62 -24.84
N SER A 9 -11.62 32.54 -24.20
CA SER A 9 -11.72 32.21 -22.79
C SER A 9 -11.57 30.70 -22.57
N ALA A 10 -11.12 30.33 -21.36
CA ALA A 10 -10.98 28.94 -20.96
C ALA A 10 -11.19 28.79 -19.44
N GLU A 11 -12.39 29.11 -18.95
CA GLU A 11 -12.71 28.91 -17.52
C GLU A 11 -12.76 27.43 -17.13
N GLY A 12 -12.89 26.53 -18.09
CA GLY A 12 -12.65 25.11 -17.94
C GLY A 12 -11.88 24.59 -19.15
N LEU A 13 -11.12 23.53 -18.90
CA LEU A 13 -10.30 22.86 -19.89
C LEU A 13 -10.55 21.37 -19.86
N SER A 14 -10.60 20.71 -21.02
CA SER A 14 -10.38 19.27 -21.12
C SER A 14 -8.96 19.02 -21.61
N HIS A 15 -8.25 18.09 -20.99
CA HIS A 15 -6.92 17.66 -21.38
C HIS A 15 -6.97 16.19 -21.78
N ASP A 16 -6.46 15.90 -22.98
CA ASP A 16 -6.41 14.54 -23.54
C ASP A 16 -5.05 14.27 -24.21
N HIS A 17 -4.68 12.99 -24.26
CA HIS A 17 -3.50 12.44 -24.91
C HIS A 17 -3.89 11.39 -25.96
N SER A 18 -3.81 11.77 -27.24
CA SER A 18 -4.18 10.89 -28.35
C SER A 18 -2.98 10.17 -28.96
N PHE A 19 -3.15 8.87 -29.21
CA PHE A 19 -2.17 8.02 -29.93
C PHE A 19 -2.56 7.76 -31.39
N LYS A 20 -3.77 8.15 -31.80
CA LYS A 20 -4.26 7.90 -33.15
C LYS A 20 -3.43 8.66 -34.19
N VAL A 21 -3.08 9.91 -33.87
CA VAL A 21 -2.26 10.76 -34.74
C VAL A 21 -0.82 10.24 -34.78
N THR A 22 -0.20 9.92 -33.65
CA THR A 22 1.18 9.41 -33.64
C THR A 22 1.31 8.04 -34.30
N GLY A 23 0.25 7.21 -34.28
CA GLY A 23 0.21 5.92 -34.98
C GLY A 23 0.23 6.01 -36.51
N ILE A 24 -0.23 7.12 -37.09
CA ILE A 24 -0.22 7.36 -38.54
C ILE A 24 0.99 8.19 -39.02
N LEU A 25 1.76 8.78 -38.10
CA LEU A 25 2.95 9.53 -38.44
C LEU A 25 4.10 8.61 -38.88
N GLY A 26 4.90 9.12 -39.82
CA GLY A 26 6.07 8.42 -40.34
C GLY A 26 7.12 8.18 -39.26
N LYS A 27 7.71 6.98 -39.27
CA LYS A 27 8.83 6.61 -38.39
C LYS A 27 10.16 7.00 -39.03
N VAL A 28 11.12 7.43 -38.23
CA VAL A 28 12.50 7.68 -38.67
C VAL A 28 13.35 6.48 -38.26
N ASN A 29 13.94 5.78 -39.23
CA ASN A 29 14.71 4.55 -38.99
C ASN A 29 13.95 3.48 -38.19
N GLY A 30 12.63 3.38 -38.38
CA GLY A 30 11.77 2.43 -37.65
C GLY A 30 11.39 2.86 -36.22
N VAL A 31 11.86 4.02 -35.75
CA VAL A 31 11.54 4.58 -34.43
C VAL A 31 10.46 5.66 -34.56
N ALA A 32 9.49 5.64 -33.64
CA ALA A 32 8.47 6.69 -33.57
C ALA A 32 9.10 8.00 -33.08
N THR A 33 8.88 9.10 -33.81
CA THR A 33 9.42 10.42 -33.46
C THR A 33 8.60 11.11 -32.36
N PHE A 34 7.32 10.77 -32.23
CA PHE A 34 6.40 11.32 -31.24
C PHE A 34 5.62 10.20 -30.56
N GLY A 35 5.55 10.26 -29.23
CA GLY A 35 4.87 9.30 -28.38
C GLY A 35 3.40 9.63 -28.16
N ALA A 36 3.02 10.92 -28.16
CA ALA A 36 1.65 11.36 -27.95
C ALA A 36 1.35 12.70 -28.65
N LEU A 37 0.06 12.94 -28.90
CA LEU A 37 -0.50 14.26 -29.19
C LEU A 37 -1.32 14.71 -27.99
N HIS A 38 -0.84 15.73 -27.27
CA HIS A 38 -1.61 16.35 -26.20
C HIS A 38 -2.50 17.46 -26.75
N THR A 39 -3.75 17.47 -26.33
CA THR A 39 -4.73 18.49 -26.70
C THR A 39 -5.38 19.05 -25.45
N ALA A 40 -5.52 20.38 -25.40
CA ALA A 40 -6.29 21.08 -24.39
C ALA A 40 -7.39 21.88 -25.09
N CYS A 41 -8.65 21.61 -24.76
CA CYS A 41 -9.81 22.31 -25.32
C CYS A 41 -10.53 23.11 -24.24
N ASN A 42 -11.04 24.29 -24.60
CA ASN A 42 -11.86 25.09 -23.68
C ASN A 42 -13.29 24.53 -23.54
N ASN A 43 -14.09 25.23 -22.74
CA ASN A 43 -15.51 24.97 -22.49
C ASN A 43 -16.41 24.91 -23.74
N TYR A 44 -15.92 25.40 -24.88
CA TYR A 44 -16.65 25.42 -26.15
C TYR A 44 -16.15 24.35 -27.13
N GLY A 45 -15.25 23.45 -26.67
CA GLY A 45 -14.62 22.44 -27.52
C GLY A 45 -13.53 23.00 -28.43
N GLU A 46 -13.11 24.26 -28.25
CA GLU A 46 -12.11 24.90 -29.08
C GLU A 46 -10.70 24.60 -28.55
N CYS A 47 -9.79 24.22 -29.45
CA CYS A 47 -8.44 23.82 -29.09
C CYS A 47 -7.59 25.04 -28.66
N GLN A 48 -7.25 25.09 -27.37
CA GLN A 48 -6.40 26.10 -26.73
C GLN A 48 -4.92 25.74 -26.78
N LYS A 49 -4.59 24.44 -26.74
CA LYS A 49 -3.22 23.96 -26.92
C LYS A 49 -3.21 22.62 -27.62
N MET A 50 -2.27 22.44 -28.54
CA MET A 50 -2.01 21.16 -29.16
C MET A 50 -0.49 20.98 -29.28
N THR A 51 0.04 19.87 -28.79
CA THR A 51 1.49 19.64 -28.75
C THR A 51 1.81 18.17 -29.00
N LEU A 52 2.63 17.92 -30.03
CA LEU A 52 3.23 16.61 -30.26
C LEU A 52 4.45 16.47 -29.35
N THR A 53 4.47 15.41 -28.55
CA THR A 53 5.53 15.18 -27.56
C THR A 53 6.32 13.91 -27.91
N PRO A 54 7.64 13.90 -27.65
CA PRO A 54 8.45 12.69 -27.84
C PRO A 54 7.98 11.54 -26.96
N THR A 55 7.55 11.82 -25.73
CA THR A 55 7.04 10.82 -24.78
C THR A 55 5.62 11.15 -24.31
N LYS A 56 5.09 10.30 -23.41
CA LYS A 56 3.82 10.53 -22.71
C LYS A 56 4.02 11.27 -21.38
N GLY A 57 5.27 11.66 -21.06
CA GLY A 57 5.65 12.29 -19.80
C GLY A 57 5.05 13.69 -19.65
N HIS A 58 4.85 14.10 -18.41
CA HIS A 58 4.31 15.42 -18.11
C HIS A 58 5.29 16.53 -18.46
N ASP A 59 6.60 16.29 -18.34
CA ASP A 59 7.63 17.28 -18.65
C ASP A 59 7.62 17.74 -20.12
N ASP A 60 7.15 16.89 -21.04
CA ASP A 60 7.05 17.25 -22.45
C ASP A 60 5.81 18.11 -22.76
N CYS A 61 4.71 17.98 -22.02
CA CYS A 61 3.44 18.66 -22.33
C CYS A 61 3.08 19.80 -21.37
N MET A 62 3.47 19.72 -20.09
CA MET A 62 3.09 20.71 -19.07
C MET A 62 3.66 22.11 -19.32
N PRO A 63 4.89 22.30 -19.84
CA PRO A 63 5.36 23.64 -20.21
C PRO A 63 4.46 24.30 -21.26
N ALA A 64 3.95 23.51 -22.21
CA ALA A 64 3.03 23.99 -23.24
C ALA A 64 1.65 24.36 -22.65
N LEU A 65 1.14 23.58 -21.70
CA LEU A 65 -0.11 23.87 -21.00
C LEU A 65 0.00 25.09 -20.07
N ALA A 66 1.14 25.27 -19.40
CA ALA A 66 1.40 26.37 -18.49
C ALA A 66 1.46 27.75 -19.20
N GLU A 67 1.49 27.80 -20.53
CA GLU A 67 1.32 29.05 -21.29
C GLU A 67 -0.13 29.54 -21.32
N ILE A 68 -1.12 28.65 -21.19
CA ILE A 68 -2.55 29.01 -21.23
C ILE A 68 -2.92 30.06 -20.17
N PRO A 69 -2.57 29.91 -18.87
CA PRO A 69 -2.90 30.94 -17.87
C PRO A 69 -2.22 32.28 -18.18
N VAL A 70 -1.04 32.26 -18.80
CA VAL A 70 -0.32 33.49 -19.23
C VAL A 70 -1.09 34.19 -20.35
N THR A 71 -1.60 33.45 -21.34
CA THR A 71 -2.38 34.03 -22.44
C THR A 71 -3.74 34.55 -21.96
N LEU A 72 -4.43 33.81 -21.08
CA LEU A 72 -5.68 34.27 -20.48
C LEU A 72 -5.50 35.60 -19.74
N ALA A 73 -4.46 35.70 -18.90
CA ALA A 73 -4.13 36.93 -18.20
C ALA A 73 -3.80 38.08 -19.17
N LYS A 74 -3.02 37.80 -20.22
CA LYS A 74 -2.64 38.79 -21.25
C LYS A 74 -3.86 39.40 -21.95
N TYR A 75 -4.91 38.60 -22.20
CA TYR A 75 -6.11 39.04 -22.89
C TYR A 75 -7.28 39.43 -21.96
N GLY A 76 -7.05 39.45 -20.63
CA GLY A 76 -8.03 39.90 -19.65
C GLY A 76 -9.15 38.90 -19.37
N HIS A 77 -8.92 37.61 -19.64
CA HIS A 77 -9.86 36.54 -19.33
C HIS A 77 -9.77 36.08 -17.88
N ALA A 78 -10.85 35.48 -17.38
CA ALA A 78 -10.86 34.80 -16.09
C ALA A 78 -9.89 33.59 -16.09
N PRO A 79 -9.28 33.26 -14.94
CA PRO A 79 -8.41 32.10 -14.83
C PRO A 79 -9.19 30.79 -14.97
N VAL A 80 -8.48 29.72 -15.31
CA VAL A 80 -9.04 28.36 -15.38
C VAL A 80 -9.56 27.94 -14.00
N LYS A 81 -10.83 27.51 -13.93
CA LYS A 81 -11.52 27.10 -12.70
C LYS A 81 -11.68 25.59 -12.56
N VAL A 82 -11.57 24.84 -13.66
CA VAL A 82 -11.71 23.38 -13.68
C VAL A 82 -10.94 22.76 -14.84
N ILE A 83 -10.34 21.60 -14.64
CA ILE A 83 -9.73 20.79 -15.69
C ILE A 83 -10.29 19.37 -15.65
N PHE A 84 -10.65 18.83 -16.81
CA PHE A 84 -11.12 17.46 -17.02
C PHE A 84 -10.00 16.62 -17.63
N THR A 85 -9.76 15.42 -17.08
CA THR A 85 -8.74 14.46 -17.57
C THR A 85 -9.20 13.02 -17.34
N ASP A 86 -8.79 12.09 -18.20
CA ASP A 86 -8.99 10.65 -18.00
C ASP A 86 -8.06 10.06 -16.92
N ASN A 87 -7.01 10.78 -16.52
CA ASN A 87 -5.97 10.34 -15.60
C ASN A 87 -5.77 11.29 -14.40
N VAL A 88 -6.84 11.51 -13.63
CA VAL A 88 -6.82 12.39 -12.43
C VAL A 88 -5.65 12.05 -11.49
N ARG A 89 -5.37 10.77 -11.24
CA ARG A 89 -4.32 10.37 -10.29
C ARG A 89 -2.93 10.76 -10.75
N GLY A 90 -2.64 10.63 -12.05
CA GLY A 90 -1.35 11.03 -12.61
C GLY A 90 -1.24 12.53 -12.75
N ASP A 91 -2.25 13.18 -13.31
CA ASP A 91 -2.11 14.54 -13.83
C ASP A 91 -2.32 15.63 -12.76
N LYS A 92 -3.07 15.32 -11.68
CA LYS A 92 -3.56 16.33 -10.73
C LYS A 92 -2.46 17.25 -10.20
N SER A 93 -1.35 16.71 -9.67
CA SER A 93 -0.28 17.53 -9.11
C SER A 93 0.39 18.43 -10.15
N ALA A 94 0.60 17.91 -11.36
CA ALA A 94 1.21 18.68 -12.44
C ALA A 94 0.28 19.77 -12.98
N LEU A 95 -1.02 19.48 -13.10
CA LEU A 95 -2.05 20.45 -13.48
C LEU A 95 -2.25 21.53 -12.41
N GLU A 96 -2.29 21.18 -11.12
CA GLU A 96 -2.38 22.16 -10.02
C GLU A 96 -1.16 23.09 -9.99
N ARG A 97 0.02 22.58 -10.36
CA ARG A 97 1.24 23.40 -10.50
C ARG A 97 1.19 24.32 -11.72
N ALA A 98 0.74 23.82 -12.87
CA ALA A 98 0.61 24.60 -14.10
C ALA A 98 -0.53 25.63 -14.04
N PHE A 99 -1.58 25.34 -13.26
CA PHE A 99 -2.78 26.16 -13.10
C PHE A 99 -3.09 26.39 -11.61
N PRO A 100 -2.40 27.33 -10.94
CA PRO A 100 -2.59 27.57 -9.50
C PRO A 100 -4.03 27.95 -9.10
N SER A 101 -4.82 28.48 -10.03
CA SER A 101 -6.24 28.79 -9.83
C SER A 101 -7.11 27.57 -9.50
N LEU A 102 -6.63 26.36 -9.77
CA LEU A 102 -7.29 25.10 -9.40
C LEU A 102 -7.26 24.83 -7.88
N LEU A 103 -6.43 25.55 -7.12
CA LEU A 103 -6.35 25.42 -5.67
C LEU A 103 -7.27 26.39 -4.93
N HIS A 104 -7.87 27.36 -5.64
CA HIS A 104 -8.71 28.38 -5.02
C HIS A 104 -10.07 27.83 -4.57
N ASP A 105 -10.42 28.08 -3.31
CA ASP A 105 -11.68 27.66 -2.68
C ASP A 105 -11.95 26.16 -2.78
N VAL A 106 -10.89 25.34 -2.76
CA VAL A 106 -10.99 23.88 -2.73
C VAL A 106 -10.82 23.38 -1.29
N SER A 107 -11.78 22.60 -0.80
CA SER A 107 -11.68 21.83 0.44
C SER A 107 -11.41 20.37 0.07
N PRO A 108 -10.16 19.89 0.18
CA PRO A 108 -9.81 18.53 -0.23
C PRO A 108 -10.68 17.50 0.50
N VAL A 109 -11.27 16.55 -0.22
CA VAL A 109 -11.79 15.34 0.43
C VAL A 109 -10.59 14.56 0.92
N PRO A 110 -10.48 14.29 2.24
CA PRO A 110 -9.39 13.48 2.74
C PRO A 110 -9.46 12.10 2.08
N SER A 111 -8.32 11.58 1.65
CA SER A 111 -8.18 10.28 0.99
C SER A 111 -8.66 9.10 1.87
N SER A 112 -8.98 9.37 3.14
CA SER A 112 -9.55 8.46 4.10
C SER A 112 -10.49 9.21 5.05
N THR A 113 -11.46 8.52 5.62
CA THR A 113 -12.28 9.04 6.74
C THR A 113 -11.56 8.94 8.09
N LEU A 114 -10.40 8.27 8.12
CA LEU A 114 -9.56 8.15 9.31
C LEU A 114 -8.71 9.40 9.48
N ALA A 115 -8.46 9.77 10.73
CA ALA A 115 -7.52 10.84 11.04
C ALA A 115 -6.10 10.46 10.59
N ASP A 116 -5.37 11.45 10.09
CA ASP A 116 -3.97 11.29 9.71
C ASP A 116 -3.14 10.77 10.89
N LEU A 117 -2.16 9.94 10.56
CA LEU A 117 -1.10 9.54 11.47
C LEU A 117 -0.19 10.74 11.70
N ALA A 118 -0.01 11.09 12.96
CA ALA A 118 0.96 12.09 13.39
C ALA A 118 1.90 11.48 14.42
N LEU A 119 3.11 12.03 14.53
CA LEU A 119 4.01 11.72 15.63
C LEU A 119 3.39 12.18 16.96
N PRO A 120 3.31 11.31 17.98
CA PRO A 120 2.80 11.70 19.30
C PRO A 120 3.70 12.72 20.00
N ASP A 121 3.13 13.42 20.96
CA ASP A 121 3.89 14.32 21.83
C ASP A 121 5.08 13.60 22.50
N GLY A 122 6.23 14.27 22.50
CA GLY A 122 7.48 13.74 23.04
C GLY A 122 8.24 12.79 22.11
N TRP A 123 7.80 12.61 20.86
CA TRP A 123 8.65 12.09 19.80
C TRP A 123 9.56 13.17 19.22
N HIS A 124 10.78 12.79 18.88
CA HIS A 124 11.76 13.69 18.28
C HIS A 124 12.27 13.16 16.95
N VAL A 125 12.44 14.03 15.97
CA VAL A 125 13.09 13.73 14.70
C VAL A 125 14.50 14.31 14.71
N CYS A 126 15.51 13.46 14.49
CA CYS A 126 16.92 13.80 14.59
C CYS A 126 17.62 13.52 13.26
N ARG A 127 18.11 14.57 12.58
CA ARG A 127 18.93 14.42 11.39
C ARG A 127 20.40 14.16 11.77
N LEU A 128 20.96 13.05 11.28
CA LEU A 128 22.37 12.67 11.47
C LEU A 128 23.14 12.98 10.18
N GLY A 129 23.50 14.25 9.98
CA GLY A 129 24.08 14.74 8.73
C GLY A 129 25.59 14.50 8.55
N SER A 130 26.29 14.04 9.59
CA SER A 130 27.74 13.83 9.56
C SER A 130 28.16 12.45 10.06
N THR A 131 29.31 11.98 9.58
CA THR A 131 29.92 10.71 10.01
C THR A 131 30.12 10.65 11.52
N PHE A 132 30.45 11.78 12.15
CA PHE A 132 30.57 11.87 13.61
C PHE A 132 29.23 11.58 14.30
N GLN A 133 28.15 12.28 13.91
CA GLN A 133 26.82 12.08 14.49
C GLN A 133 26.30 10.64 14.28
N ILE A 134 26.51 10.09 13.08
CA ILE A 134 26.16 8.70 12.77
C ILE A 134 26.93 7.75 13.69
N ASN A 135 28.26 7.87 13.74
CA ASN A 135 29.09 7.00 14.56
C ASN A 135 28.74 7.10 16.04
N SER A 136 28.55 8.31 16.57
CA SER A 136 28.14 8.51 17.95
C SER A 136 26.83 7.80 18.26
N ARG A 137 25.78 7.97 17.43
CA ARG A 137 24.49 7.33 17.72
C ARG A 137 24.52 5.81 17.53
N MET A 138 25.19 5.32 16.49
CA MET A 138 25.33 3.87 16.27
C MET A 138 26.12 3.20 17.39
N ASN A 139 27.16 3.85 17.91
CA ASN A 139 27.91 3.35 19.05
C ASN A 139 27.04 3.32 20.32
N CYS A 140 26.24 4.37 20.58
CA CYS A 140 25.26 4.32 21.68
C CYS A 140 24.28 3.16 21.55
N LEU A 141 23.76 2.90 20.34
CA LEU A 141 22.86 1.78 20.09
C LEU A 141 23.54 0.42 20.35
N MET A 142 24.82 0.31 20.04
CA MET A 142 25.61 -0.89 20.33
C MET A 142 25.92 -1.03 21.83
N ASP A 143 26.17 0.05 22.54
CA ASP A 143 26.34 0.05 24.00
C ASP A 143 25.05 -0.35 24.71
N GLU A 144 23.90 0.18 24.26
CA GLU A 144 22.57 -0.22 24.73
C GLU A 144 22.34 -1.73 24.49
N LEU A 145 22.73 -2.26 23.32
CA LEU A 145 22.67 -3.69 23.03
C LEU A 145 23.57 -4.54 23.93
N HIS A 146 24.78 -4.07 24.27
CA HIS A 146 25.68 -4.76 25.21
C HIS A 146 25.13 -4.79 26.64
N GLY A 147 24.29 -3.81 27.00
CA GLY A 147 23.56 -3.78 28.26
C GLY A 147 22.41 -4.78 28.35
N VAL A 148 22.00 -5.40 27.24
CA VAL A 148 20.97 -6.46 27.23
C VAL A 148 21.63 -7.82 27.47
N ASP A 149 21.01 -8.65 28.31
CA ASP A 149 21.43 -10.01 28.67
C ASP A 149 21.95 -10.84 27.47
N ASP A 150 22.80 -11.84 27.74
CA ASP A 150 23.35 -12.73 26.71
C ASP A 150 22.23 -13.38 25.88
N GLY A 151 22.20 -13.04 24.59
CA GLY A 151 21.17 -13.49 23.65
C GLY A 151 19.97 -12.56 23.49
N GLY A 152 19.90 -11.46 24.24
CA GLY A 152 18.85 -10.45 24.10
C GLY A 152 18.93 -9.67 22.77
N GLU A 153 17.80 -9.19 22.31
CA GLU A 153 17.64 -8.48 21.04
C GLU A 153 17.18 -7.04 21.26
N LEU A 154 17.62 -6.15 20.38
CA LEU A 154 17.18 -4.75 20.28
C LEU A 154 16.38 -4.60 19.00
N PHE A 155 15.31 -3.81 19.02
CA PHE A 155 14.41 -3.66 17.89
C PHE A 155 14.43 -2.20 17.40
N ILE A 156 14.56 -1.99 16.09
CA ILE A 156 14.40 -0.69 15.44
C ILE A 156 13.42 -0.86 14.28
N ALA A 157 12.56 0.13 14.02
CA ALA A 157 11.83 0.18 12.75
C ALA A 157 12.67 0.92 11.71
N MET A 158 12.76 0.43 10.48
CA MET A 158 13.67 0.97 9.47
C MET A 158 12.98 1.05 8.11
N ASP A 159 13.29 2.11 7.37
CA ASP A 159 12.81 2.35 6.01
C ASP A 159 13.90 3.07 5.20
N LEU A 160 13.87 2.93 3.87
CA LEU A 160 14.88 3.48 2.96
C LEU A 160 14.22 4.30 1.85
N GLU A 161 14.84 5.41 1.47
CA GLU A 161 14.39 6.21 0.32
C GLU A 161 15.52 6.44 -0.68
N TRP A 162 15.16 6.54 -1.96
CA TRP A 162 16.07 6.74 -3.08
C TRP A 162 15.40 7.56 -4.19
N PRO A 163 16.17 8.29 -5.02
CA PRO A 163 15.63 9.00 -6.16
C PRO A 163 14.91 8.05 -7.12
N VAL A 164 13.70 8.40 -7.51
CA VAL A 164 12.92 7.65 -8.51
C VAL A 164 12.53 8.60 -9.63
N ASP A 165 13.00 8.29 -10.84
CA ASP A 165 12.54 8.92 -12.06
C ASP A 165 11.63 7.93 -12.80
N ARG A 166 10.32 8.15 -12.72
CA ARG A 166 9.33 7.33 -13.42
C ARG A 166 9.34 7.55 -14.93
N GLU A 167 9.85 8.68 -15.41
CA GLU A 167 9.88 9.02 -16.83
C GLU A 167 10.96 8.23 -17.55
N THR A 168 12.16 8.17 -16.96
CA THR A 168 13.29 7.41 -17.51
C THR A 168 13.31 5.95 -17.04
N GLY A 169 12.53 5.62 -16.01
CA GLY A 169 12.57 4.32 -15.33
C GLY A 169 13.88 4.11 -14.55
N ILE A 170 14.65 5.18 -14.32
CA ILE A 170 15.90 5.14 -13.58
C ILE A 170 15.61 5.21 -12.09
N TYR A 171 16.27 4.33 -11.35
CA TYR A 171 16.24 4.30 -9.89
C TYR A 171 17.63 4.64 -9.38
N GLY A 172 17.73 5.69 -8.57
CA GLY A 172 18.96 6.08 -7.88
C GLY A 172 19.37 5.10 -6.78
N LYS A 173 20.50 5.40 -6.15
CA LYS A 173 20.99 4.68 -4.97
C LYS A 173 20.21 5.08 -3.73
N VAL A 174 20.21 4.19 -2.72
CA VAL A 174 19.69 4.56 -1.39
C VAL A 174 20.37 5.84 -0.93
N SER A 175 19.55 6.85 -0.62
CA SER A 175 19.99 8.21 -0.32
C SER A 175 19.58 8.65 1.08
N LEU A 176 18.56 8.01 1.66
CA LEU A 176 18.14 8.21 3.05
C LEU A 176 17.93 6.85 3.73
N ILE A 177 18.50 6.71 4.93
CA ILE A 177 18.18 5.62 5.86
C ILE A 177 17.43 6.25 7.03
N SER A 178 16.21 5.81 7.27
CA SER A 178 15.41 6.26 8.40
C SER A 178 15.24 5.11 9.38
N PHE A 179 15.33 5.40 10.68
CA PHE A 179 14.93 4.41 11.67
C PHE A 179 14.30 5.04 12.91
N ALA A 180 13.32 4.35 13.48
CA ALA A 180 12.73 4.67 14.77
C ALA A 180 13.26 3.73 15.85
N TYR A 181 13.65 4.32 16.97
CA TYR A 181 14.04 3.62 18.18
C TYR A 181 13.61 4.43 19.40
N GLU A 182 12.95 3.78 20.35
CA GLU A 182 12.31 4.44 21.49
C GLU A 182 11.33 5.55 21.05
N LYS A 183 11.49 6.78 21.55
CA LYS A 183 10.69 7.96 21.18
C LYS A 183 11.43 8.89 20.20
N ALA A 184 12.31 8.32 19.38
CA ALA A 184 13.09 9.09 18.42
C ALA A 184 13.05 8.45 17.03
N VAL A 185 12.97 9.31 16.02
CA VAL A 185 13.21 8.99 14.62
C VAL A 185 14.54 9.60 14.22
N TYR A 186 15.40 8.82 13.58
CA TYR A 186 16.68 9.24 13.08
C TYR A 186 16.67 9.21 11.55
N LEU A 187 17.01 10.34 10.94
CA LEU A 187 17.14 10.50 9.49
C LEU A 187 18.62 10.57 9.14
N ILE A 188 19.12 9.63 8.35
CA ILE A 188 20.52 9.55 7.93
C ILE A 188 20.63 9.78 6.43
N PRO A 189 20.92 11.01 5.97
CA PRO A 189 21.28 11.24 4.58
C PRO A 189 22.58 10.48 4.25
N VAL A 190 22.51 9.55 3.30
CA VAL A 190 23.64 8.72 2.90
C VAL A 190 24.14 8.99 1.49
N ALA A 191 23.43 9.78 0.68
CA ALA A 191 23.84 10.12 -0.69
C ALA A 191 25.30 10.61 -0.78
N GLN A 192 25.73 11.43 0.19
CA GLN A 192 27.10 11.97 0.30
C GLN A 192 28.21 10.92 0.46
N TYR A 193 27.87 9.66 0.74
CA TYR A 193 28.82 8.56 0.89
C TYR A 193 29.00 7.75 -0.40
N THR A 194 28.29 8.10 -1.48
CA THR A 194 28.50 7.50 -2.80
C THR A 194 29.85 7.96 -3.35
N GLN A 195 30.70 7.02 -3.75
CA GLN A 195 32.03 7.31 -4.30
C GLN A 195 32.00 7.35 -5.83
N ASP A 196 33.13 7.75 -6.43
CA ASP A 196 33.33 7.80 -7.89
C ASP A 196 33.15 6.44 -8.57
N ASP A 197 33.31 5.34 -7.81
CA ASP A 197 33.07 3.97 -8.29
C ASP A 197 31.58 3.59 -8.39
N GLY A 198 30.68 4.51 -8.01
CA GLY A 198 29.23 4.33 -8.04
C GLY A 198 28.68 3.51 -6.86
N TYR A 199 29.52 3.15 -5.88
CA TYR A 199 29.12 2.40 -4.70
C TYR A 199 29.00 3.27 -3.45
N LEU A 200 28.05 2.91 -2.60
CA LEU A 200 27.78 3.58 -1.34
C LEU A 200 28.74 3.09 -0.24
N LYS A 201 29.58 3.97 0.31
CA LYS A 201 30.53 3.64 1.39
C LYS A 201 30.03 4.14 2.75
N LEU A 202 29.13 3.36 3.35
CA LEU A 202 28.53 3.71 4.64
C LEU A 202 29.56 3.77 5.79
N PRO A 203 29.35 4.64 6.80
CA PRO A 203 30.15 4.65 8.02
C PRO A 203 30.25 3.27 8.70
N SER A 204 31.43 2.95 9.25
CA SER A 204 31.72 1.61 9.78
C SER A 204 30.78 1.18 10.92
N SER A 205 30.44 2.08 11.82
CA SER A 205 29.51 1.82 12.92
C SER A 205 28.10 1.45 12.42
N LEU A 206 27.63 2.10 11.35
CA LEU A 206 26.35 1.83 10.72
C LEU A 206 26.37 0.44 10.07
N LEU A 207 27.48 0.06 9.42
CA LEU A 207 27.66 -1.31 8.90
C LEU A 207 27.59 -2.36 10.02
N VAL A 208 28.17 -2.09 11.20
CA VAL A 208 28.09 -2.99 12.36
C VAL A 208 26.63 -3.19 12.79
N VAL A 209 25.85 -2.11 12.90
CA VAL A 209 24.42 -2.17 13.24
C VAL A 209 23.63 -2.94 12.19
N LEU A 210 23.84 -2.66 10.90
CA LEU A 210 23.15 -3.34 9.78
C LEU A 210 23.46 -4.85 9.72
N ARG A 211 24.69 -5.26 10.08
CA ARG A 211 25.12 -6.67 10.11
C ARG A 211 24.71 -7.41 11.38
N SER A 212 24.41 -6.71 12.47
CA SER A 212 24.02 -7.34 13.73
C SER A 212 22.70 -8.10 13.61
N LYS A 213 22.71 -9.41 13.94
CA LYS A 213 21.51 -10.24 14.05
C LYS A 213 20.69 -9.93 15.30
N ARG A 214 21.34 -9.39 16.34
CA ARG A 214 20.70 -9.01 17.60
C ARG A 214 19.96 -7.67 17.50
N ILE A 215 20.29 -6.83 16.51
CA ILE A 215 19.49 -5.65 16.17
C ILE A 215 18.50 -6.06 15.09
N ARG A 216 17.22 -6.14 15.46
CA ARG A 216 16.11 -6.50 14.60
C ARG A 216 15.57 -5.26 13.88
N LYS A 217 15.56 -5.29 12.55
CA LYS A 217 15.09 -4.20 11.68
C LYS A 217 13.67 -4.52 11.25
N ILE A 218 12.72 -3.71 11.69
CA ILE A 218 11.29 -3.95 11.51
C ILE A 218 10.78 -3.09 10.36
N GLY A 219 9.99 -3.67 9.48
CA GLY A 219 9.34 -2.94 8.41
C GLY A 219 8.48 -3.83 7.53
N VAL A 220 7.90 -3.24 6.49
CA VAL A 220 7.23 -3.96 5.40
C VAL A 220 8.23 -4.09 4.26
N GLN A 221 8.59 -5.31 3.88
CA GLN A 221 9.61 -5.60 2.86
C GLN A 221 11.02 -5.12 3.24
N VAL A 222 11.31 -4.96 4.53
CA VAL A 222 12.60 -4.50 5.05
C VAL A 222 13.77 -5.41 4.64
N LYS A 223 13.52 -6.70 4.39
CA LYS A 223 14.54 -7.59 3.82
C LYS A 223 14.92 -7.16 2.40
N GLY A 224 13.94 -6.73 1.61
CA GLY A 224 14.15 -6.16 0.28
C GLY A 224 15.02 -4.91 0.34
N ASP A 225 14.71 -4.01 1.27
CA ASP A 225 15.47 -2.78 1.51
C ASP A 225 16.92 -3.06 1.91
N LEU A 226 17.13 -3.97 2.86
CA LEU A 226 18.47 -4.40 3.25
C LEU A 226 19.24 -5.04 2.08
N THR A 227 18.56 -5.82 1.23
CA THR A 227 19.19 -6.42 0.05
C THR A 227 19.60 -5.36 -0.96
N ARG A 228 18.74 -4.36 -1.20
CA ARG A 228 19.04 -3.22 -2.07
C ARG A 228 20.24 -2.44 -1.55
N LEU A 229 20.22 -2.05 -0.27
CA LEU A 229 21.30 -1.29 0.34
C LEU A 229 22.63 -2.05 0.27
N TYR A 230 22.60 -3.37 0.48
CA TYR A 230 23.77 -4.23 0.37
C TYR A 230 24.36 -4.22 -1.05
N ASN A 231 23.50 -4.29 -2.07
CA ASN A 231 23.91 -4.19 -3.47
C ASN A 231 24.43 -2.80 -3.82
N ASP A 232 23.82 -1.74 -3.28
CA ASP A 232 24.25 -0.36 -3.48
C ASP A 232 25.63 -0.08 -2.86
N CYS A 233 26.02 -0.82 -1.82
CA CYS A 233 27.38 -0.80 -1.27
C CYS A 233 28.41 -1.58 -2.12
N GLY A 234 27.96 -2.29 -3.16
CA GLY A 234 28.82 -3.13 -4.01
C GLY A 234 29.18 -4.47 -3.41
N PHE A 235 28.51 -4.89 -2.33
CA PHE A 235 28.89 -6.08 -1.58
C PHE A 235 28.46 -7.39 -2.23
N SER A 236 27.57 -7.37 -3.22
CA SER A 236 27.09 -8.57 -3.95
C SER A 236 28.19 -9.35 -4.66
N ASN A 237 29.30 -8.68 -5.00
CA ASN A 237 30.45 -9.25 -5.68
C ASN A 237 31.65 -9.45 -4.73
N SER A 238 31.41 -9.49 -3.42
CA SER A 238 32.46 -9.55 -2.38
C SER A 238 32.15 -10.60 -1.32
N ASP A 239 33.16 -10.93 -0.50
CA ASP A 239 33.02 -11.83 0.67
C ASP A 239 32.44 -11.13 1.92
N GLU A 240 31.84 -9.95 1.75
CA GLU A 240 31.25 -9.18 2.85
C GLU A 240 30.05 -9.90 3.46
N LEU A 241 29.85 -9.72 4.76
CA LEU A 241 28.70 -10.30 5.45
C LEU A 241 27.41 -9.59 5.04
N PRO A 242 26.32 -10.35 4.74
CA PRO A 242 25.04 -9.75 4.40
C PRO A 242 24.47 -8.98 5.58
N PHE A 243 23.69 -7.94 5.28
CA PHE A 243 22.88 -7.29 6.30
C PHE A 243 21.83 -8.26 6.86
N ALA A 244 21.60 -8.17 8.16
CA ALA A 244 20.86 -9.18 8.91
C ALA A 244 19.85 -8.56 9.87
N GLY A 245 19.03 -9.40 10.52
CA GLY A 245 18.08 -8.96 11.54
C GLY A 245 16.73 -8.48 10.99
N ALA A 246 16.42 -8.64 9.70
CA ALA A 246 15.10 -8.31 9.15
C ALA A 246 13.96 -8.97 9.95
N LEU A 247 12.93 -8.20 10.28
CA LEU A 247 11.69 -8.63 10.90
C LEU A 247 10.51 -8.04 10.12
N GLU A 248 9.80 -8.90 9.39
CA GLU A 248 8.77 -8.48 8.43
C GLU A 248 7.40 -8.34 9.11
N LEU A 249 6.78 -7.16 8.99
CA LEU A 249 5.46 -6.89 9.59
C LEU A 249 4.32 -7.66 8.91
N GLY A 250 4.42 -7.93 7.61
CA GLY A 250 3.37 -8.65 6.87
C GLY A 250 3.13 -10.07 7.37
N PRO A 251 4.17 -10.92 7.49
CA PRO A 251 4.06 -12.22 8.16
C PRO A 251 3.57 -12.12 9.60
N MET A 252 4.05 -11.14 10.38
CA MET A 252 3.56 -10.94 11.75
C MET A 252 2.06 -10.63 11.79
N ALA A 253 1.56 -9.80 10.87
CA ALA A 253 0.14 -9.45 10.77
C ALA A 253 -0.70 -10.70 10.46
N LYS A 254 -0.23 -11.55 9.54
CA LYS A 254 -0.88 -12.82 9.22
C LYS A 254 -0.88 -13.76 10.43
N ASP A 255 0.25 -13.91 11.10
CA ASP A 255 0.38 -14.78 12.28
C ASP A 255 -0.52 -14.30 13.43
N GLN A 256 -0.82 -13.00 13.51
CA GLN A 256 -1.75 -12.41 14.46
C GLN A 256 -3.21 -12.38 13.97
N ASN A 257 -3.54 -13.07 12.86
CA ASN A 257 -4.86 -13.09 12.22
C ASN A 257 -5.43 -11.69 11.89
N MET A 258 -4.55 -10.71 11.64
CA MET A 258 -4.96 -9.36 11.22
C MET A 258 -5.21 -9.28 9.71
N THR A 259 -4.59 -10.19 8.94
CA THR A 259 -4.72 -10.30 7.49
C THR A 259 -4.69 -11.76 7.05
N ASP A 260 -5.37 -12.09 5.95
CA ASP A 260 -5.34 -13.46 5.37
C ASP A 260 -4.00 -13.77 4.67
N HIS A 261 -3.26 -12.71 4.31
CA HIS A 261 -2.03 -12.80 3.52
C HIS A 261 -0.92 -11.95 4.12
N ALA A 262 0.32 -12.43 3.97
CA ALA A 262 1.52 -11.74 4.45
C ALA A 262 1.99 -10.59 3.53
N ARG A 263 1.38 -10.45 2.34
CA ARG A 263 1.64 -9.33 1.43
C ARG A 263 0.60 -8.24 1.70
N VAL A 264 0.99 -7.26 2.50
CA VAL A 264 0.16 -6.15 2.93
C VAL A 264 1.01 -4.89 2.94
N SER A 265 0.43 -3.74 2.58
CA SER A 265 1.17 -2.48 2.59
C SER A 265 1.25 -1.90 4.00
N LEU A 266 2.24 -1.04 4.24
CA LEU A 266 2.33 -0.31 5.50
C LEU A 266 1.10 0.59 5.74
N SER A 267 0.49 1.12 4.68
CA SER A 267 -0.73 1.94 4.79
C SER A 267 -1.90 1.11 5.26
N ASP A 268 -2.11 -0.08 4.66
CA ASP A 268 -3.19 -0.98 5.06
C ASP A 268 -2.99 -1.45 6.50
N LEU A 269 -1.77 -1.77 6.92
CA LEU A 269 -1.48 -2.13 8.30
C LEU A 269 -1.69 -0.95 9.26
N THR A 270 -1.37 0.27 8.86
CA THR A 270 -1.62 1.47 9.67
C THR A 270 -3.11 1.67 9.88
N GLU A 271 -3.91 1.52 8.84
CA GLU A 271 -5.36 1.60 8.90
C GLU A 271 -5.97 0.47 9.76
N LEU A 272 -5.55 -0.77 9.53
CA LEU A 272 -6.09 -1.95 10.22
C LEU A 272 -5.73 -1.97 11.71
N VAL A 273 -4.47 -1.65 12.05
CA VAL A 273 -3.92 -1.82 13.40
C VAL A 273 -4.02 -0.54 14.22
N LEU A 274 -3.64 0.61 13.64
CA LEU A 274 -3.60 1.89 14.35
C LEU A 274 -4.89 2.71 14.19
N ARG A 275 -5.78 2.33 13.25
CA ARG A 275 -7.00 3.08 12.91
C ARG A 275 -6.68 4.52 12.49
N ARG A 276 -5.60 4.68 11.72
CA ARG A 276 -5.12 5.96 11.20
C ARG A 276 -4.82 5.87 9.71
N TYR A 277 -4.94 6.99 9.02
CA TYR A 277 -4.49 7.12 7.64
C TYR A 277 -3.00 7.46 7.63
N LEU A 278 -2.19 6.72 6.85
CA LEU A 278 -0.78 7.08 6.61
C LEU A 278 -0.70 7.92 5.33
N PRO A 279 -0.43 9.23 5.41
CA PRO A 279 -0.31 10.07 4.23
C PRO A 279 0.82 9.60 3.33
N LYS A 280 0.49 9.31 2.07
CA LYS A 280 1.46 8.93 1.04
C LYS A 280 1.30 9.83 -0.16
N ASP A 281 1.77 11.06 -0.02
CA ASP A 281 1.87 11.96 -1.16
C ASP A 281 2.84 11.37 -2.19
N GLU A 282 2.33 11.05 -3.38
CA GLU A 282 3.15 10.49 -4.46
C GLU A 282 4.25 11.45 -4.89
N SER A 283 4.02 12.77 -4.81
CA SER A 283 5.02 13.78 -5.19
C SER A 283 6.23 13.80 -4.26
N VAL A 284 6.05 13.40 -3.01
CA VAL A 284 7.14 13.26 -2.03
C VAL A 284 7.78 11.89 -2.13
N ARG A 285 6.96 10.83 -2.14
CA ARG A 285 7.43 9.43 -2.18
C ARG A 285 8.21 9.13 -3.46
N VAL A 286 7.75 9.63 -4.60
CA VAL A 286 8.33 9.36 -5.93
C VAL A 286 9.02 10.63 -6.39
N SER A 287 10.06 10.99 -5.65
CA SER A 287 10.85 12.19 -5.92
C SER A 287 12.18 11.80 -6.53
N THR A 288 12.64 12.60 -7.49
CA THR A 288 14.01 12.56 -8.01
C THR A 288 15.02 13.21 -7.07
N ARG A 289 14.55 13.80 -5.96
CA ARG A 289 15.33 14.70 -5.08
C ARG A 289 15.61 14.11 -3.71
N TRP A 290 15.62 12.78 -3.59
CA TRP A 290 15.98 12.11 -2.33
C TRP A 290 17.48 12.14 -2.04
N ASP A 291 18.31 12.46 -3.04
CA ASP A 291 19.76 12.62 -2.98
C ASP A 291 20.22 14.09 -2.85
N ASP A 292 19.27 15.03 -2.78
CA ASP A 292 19.59 16.44 -2.48
C ASP A 292 20.28 16.54 -1.11
N PRO A 293 21.27 17.45 -0.95
CA PRO A 293 21.97 17.62 0.33
C PRO A 293 21.05 17.94 1.51
N GLU A 294 19.97 18.69 1.25
CA GLU A 294 18.97 19.09 2.24
C GLU A 294 17.61 18.52 1.87
N LEU A 295 16.97 17.85 2.83
CA LEU A 295 15.62 17.30 2.67
C LEU A 295 14.58 18.40 2.83
N SER A 296 13.48 18.32 2.08
CA SER A 296 12.33 19.19 2.33
C SER A 296 11.60 18.81 3.62
N SER A 297 10.85 19.74 4.19
CA SER A 297 10.03 19.46 5.38
C SER A 297 9.01 18.35 5.11
N GLU A 298 8.50 18.22 3.88
CA GLU A 298 7.58 17.13 3.52
C GLU A 298 8.32 15.78 3.45
N GLN A 299 9.54 15.74 2.90
CA GLN A 299 10.37 14.53 2.86
C GLN A 299 10.74 14.05 4.27
N GLU A 300 11.15 14.96 5.16
CA GLU A 300 11.45 14.61 6.55
C GLU A 300 10.21 14.07 7.28
N THR A 301 9.06 14.71 7.09
CA THR A 301 7.79 14.28 7.72
C THR A 301 7.37 12.91 7.19
N TYR A 302 7.41 12.70 5.88
CA TYR A 302 7.06 11.44 5.23
C TYR A 302 7.95 10.30 5.72
N ALA A 303 9.28 10.49 5.68
CA ALA A 303 10.25 9.50 6.12
C ALA A 303 10.09 9.17 7.62
N ALA A 304 9.81 10.17 8.45
CA ALA A 304 9.59 9.98 9.87
C ALA A 304 8.31 9.20 10.19
N LEU A 305 7.21 9.51 9.49
CA LEU A 305 5.94 8.82 9.67
C LEU A 305 5.99 7.35 9.24
N ASN A 306 6.72 7.01 8.17
CA ASN A 306 6.87 5.61 7.74
C ASN A 306 7.50 4.73 8.83
N VAL A 307 8.64 5.14 9.39
CA VAL A 307 9.31 4.36 10.44
C VAL A 307 8.55 4.40 11.76
N TYR A 308 7.87 5.50 12.08
CA TYR A 308 6.98 5.56 13.24
C TYR A 308 5.79 4.62 13.10
N ALA A 309 5.13 4.58 11.93
CA ALA A 309 4.02 3.66 11.68
C ALA A 309 4.47 2.20 11.87
N ALA A 310 5.60 1.82 11.26
CA ALA A 310 6.16 0.48 11.41
C ALA A 310 6.48 0.14 12.88
N TRP A 311 7.05 1.10 13.63
CA TRP A 311 7.32 0.94 15.07
C TRP A 311 6.04 0.76 15.89
N ALA A 312 5.04 1.62 15.68
CA ALA A 312 3.78 1.57 16.41
C ALA A 312 3.00 0.28 16.13
N ILE A 313 2.97 -0.18 14.87
CA ILE A 313 2.38 -1.46 14.48
C ILE A 313 3.12 -2.62 15.18
N TYR A 314 4.45 -2.62 15.16
CA TYR A 314 5.24 -3.63 15.85
C TYR A 314 4.96 -3.68 17.36
N LYS A 315 4.88 -2.50 18.00
CA LYS A 315 4.53 -2.41 19.43
C LYS A 315 3.13 -2.96 19.67
N ALA A 316 2.16 -2.64 18.81
CA ALA A 316 0.81 -3.21 18.91
C ALA A 316 0.84 -4.74 18.80
N PHE A 317 1.53 -5.30 17.80
CA PHE A 317 1.69 -6.76 17.67
C PHE A 317 2.41 -7.40 18.85
N SER A 318 3.38 -6.71 19.45
CA SER A 318 4.13 -7.20 20.61
C SER A 318 3.31 -7.17 21.91
N THR A 319 2.23 -6.37 21.96
CA THR A 319 1.27 -6.35 23.07
C THR A 319 0.15 -7.38 22.90
N ILE A 320 -0.05 -7.89 21.69
CA ILE A 320 -1.00 -8.99 21.42
C ILE A 320 -0.28 -10.29 21.74
N PRO A 321 -0.70 -11.06 22.77
CA PRO A 321 -0.08 -12.35 23.04
C PRO A 321 -0.29 -13.23 21.82
N SER A 322 0.81 -13.74 21.27
CA SER A 322 0.79 -14.46 20.01
C SER A 322 -0.22 -15.61 20.08
N VAL A 323 -1.14 -15.63 19.13
CA VAL A 323 -1.95 -16.82 18.81
C VAL A 323 -1.14 -17.60 17.78
N GLY A 324 -0.44 -18.65 18.20
CA GLY A 324 0.48 -19.36 17.32
C GLY A 324 0.58 -20.84 17.68
N PRO A 325 1.14 -21.68 16.79
CA PRO A 325 1.27 -23.10 17.06
C PRO A 325 2.15 -23.34 18.30
N VAL A 326 1.77 -24.31 19.12
CA VAL A 326 2.58 -24.71 20.28
C VAL A 326 3.85 -25.42 19.79
N THR A 327 5.02 -24.87 20.11
CA THR A 327 6.33 -25.42 19.74
C THR A 327 7.03 -26.03 20.95
N PRO A 328 8.09 -26.87 20.78
CA PRO A 328 8.85 -27.40 21.91
C PRO A 328 9.45 -26.35 22.85
N SER A 329 9.63 -25.11 22.41
CA SER A 329 10.10 -23.98 23.22
C SER A 329 8.98 -23.21 23.92
N THR A 330 7.70 -23.49 23.63
CA THR A 330 6.58 -22.85 24.32
C THR A 330 6.61 -23.19 25.82
N PRO A 331 6.65 -22.18 26.71
CA PRO A 331 6.77 -22.39 28.15
C PRO A 331 5.60 -23.18 28.75
N ALA A 332 5.86 -23.94 29.81
CA ALA A 332 4.79 -24.53 30.60
C ALA A 332 3.93 -23.45 31.27
N GLY A 333 2.64 -23.72 31.45
CA GLY A 333 1.66 -22.74 31.93
C GLY A 333 1.10 -21.81 30.85
N THR A 334 1.63 -21.85 29.63
CA THR A 334 1.05 -21.11 28.49
C THR A 334 -0.36 -21.58 28.22
N HIS A 335 -1.32 -20.64 28.15
CA HIS A 335 -2.70 -20.92 27.77
C HIS A 335 -2.79 -21.35 26.30
N ILE A 336 -3.62 -22.36 26.03
CA ILE A 336 -3.77 -22.95 24.72
C ILE A 336 -5.23 -23.12 24.31
N GLN A 337 -5.45 -23.07 23.00
CA GLN A 337 -6.62 -23.54 22.30
C GLN A 337 -6.30 -24.92 21.72
N PHE A 338 -7.18 -25.89 21.96
CA PHE A 338 -7.13 -27.18 21.29
C PHE A 338 -8.02 -27.13 20.05
N MET A 339 -7.43 -27.36 18.88
CA MET A 339 -8.07 -27.22 17.58
C MET A 339 -8.53 -28.57 17.02
N SER A 340 -9.67 -28.55 16.35
CA SER A 340 -10.21 -29.67 15.57
C SER A 340 -9.29 -30.03 14.40
N ARG A 341 -9.22 -31.33 14.09
CA ARG A 341 -8.57 -31.87 12.88
C ARG A 341 -9.14 -31.29 11.58
N VAL A 342 -10.43 -30.95 11.58
CA VAL A 342 -11.18 -30.54 10.39
C VAL A 342 -11.82 -29.18 10.67
N GLY A 343 -11.55 -28.21 9.80
CA GLY A 343 -12.19 -26.89 9.82
C GLY A 343 -11.64 -25.89 10.85
N GLY A 344 -10.54 -26.20 11.56
CA GLY A 344 -9.86 -25.22 12.42
C GLY A 344 -10.71 -24.69 13.58
N LEU A 345 -11.69 -25.46 14.05
CA LEU A 345 -12.56 -25.08 15.17
C LEU A 345 -11.87 -25.31 16.52
N THR A 346 -11.97 -24.36 17.45
CA THR A 346 -11.51 -24.57 18.85
C THR A 346 -12.47 -25.51 19.59
N VAL A 347 -11.97 -26.68 19.99
CA VAL A 347 -12.75 -27.73 20.67
C VAL A 347 -12.64 -27.66 22.19
N ALA A 348 -11.56 -27.07 22.72
CA ALA A 348 -11.34 -26.87 24.15
C ALA A 348 -10.27 -25.81 24.42
N TYR A 349 -10.22 -25.34 25.66
CA TYR A 349 -9.20 -24.45 26.19
C TYR A 349 -8.46 -25.11 27.35
N GLY A 350 -7.23 -24.69 27.58
CA GLY A 350 -6.40 -25.21 28.66
C GLY A 350 -5.06 -24.51 28.76
N TYR A 351 -4.09 -25.19 29.33
CA TYR A 351 -2.71 -24.72 29.42
C TYR A 351 -1.71 -25.87 29.37
N ILE A 352 -0.47 -25.58 28.97
CA ILE A 352 0.61 -26.58 28.94
C ILE A 352 0.94 -26.99 30.38
N ALA A 353 0.87 -28.29 30.68
CA ALA A 353 1.13 -28.78 32.03
C ALA A 353 2.59 -28.53 32.44
N ARG A 354 2.79 -28.12 33.71
CA ARG A 354 4.14 -27.89 34.28
C ARG A 354 4.99 -29.16 34.32
N HIS A 355 4.35 -30.30 34.58
CA HIS A 355 5.02 -31.59 34.60
C HIS A 355 4.85 -32.30 33.26
N GLN A 356 5.98 -32.61 32.59
CA GLN A 356 6.04 -33.36 31.34
C GLN A 356 6.76 -34.70 31.59
N PRO A 357 6.05 -35.74 32.09
CA PRO A 357 6.66 -37.04 32.36
C PRO A 357 7.10 -37.70 31.05
N LYS A 358 8.00 -38.70 31.10
CA LYS A 358 8.39 -39.47 29.91
C LYS A 358 7.20 -40.22 29.29
N GLN A 359 6.23 -40.61 30.12
CA GLN A 359 4.98 -41.25 29.71
C GLN A 359 3.81 -40.62 30.46
N PHE A 360 2.68 -40.46 29.77
CA PHE A 360 1.40 -40.03 30.33
C PHE A 360 0.34 -41.06 29.97
N ASN A 361 -0.33 -41.66 30.96
CA ASN A 361 -1.29 -42.76 30.75
C ASN A 361 -0.76 -43.84 29.79
N ARG A 362 0.47 -44.33 30.01
CA ARG A 362 1.16 -45.35 29.18
C ARG A 362 1.55 -44.91 27.76
N GLU A 363 1.21 -43.70 27.34
CA GLU A 363 1.64 -43.13 26.07
C GLU A 363 2.89 -42.27 26.21
N ASN A 364 3.79 -42.32 25.23
CA ASN A 364 5.04 -41.56 25.27
C ASN A 364 4.81 -40.05 25.03
N VAL A 365 5.42 -39.23 25.89
CA VAL A 365 5.54 -37.79 25.67
C VAL A 365 6.79 -37.55 24.81
N THR A 366 6.65 -36.78 23.74
CA THR A 366 7.70 -36.61 22.73
C THR A 366 7.84 -35.14 22.32
N LYS A 367 8.73 -34.82 21.38
CA LYS A 367 8.77 -33.45 20.82
C LYS A 367 7.46 -33.04 20.15
N THR A 368 6.66 -33.99 19.65
CA THR A 368 5.39 -33.73 18.97
C THR A 368 4.16 -33.92 19.83
N ARG A 369 4.28 -34.58 21.00
CA ARG A 369 3.19 -34.86 21.94
C ARG A 369 3.47 -34.20 23.30
N VAL A 370 2.53 -33.40 23.80
CA VAL A 370 2.68 -32.61 25.02
C VAL A 370 1.51 -32.86 25.96
N VAL A 371 1.77 -32.90 27.26
CA VAL A 371 0.72 -32.97 28.27
C VAL A 371 0.15 -31.58 28.48
N VAL A 372 -1.16 -31.45 28.35
CA VAL A 372 -1.91 -30.22 28.63
C VAL A 372 -2.93 -30.48 29.72
N THR A 373 -3.32 -29.42 30.41
CA THR A 373 -4.46 -29.44 31.33
C THR A 373 -5.60 -28.69 30.67
N ILE A 374 -6.70 -29.40 30.40
CA ILE A 374 -7.92 -28.84 29.82
C ILE A 374 -8.73 -28.19 30.94
N SER A 375 -9.07 -26.92 30.77
CA SER A 375 -9.85 -26.12 31.73
C SER A 375 -11.28 -25.90 31.26
N SER A 376 -11.54 -25.89 29.95
CA SER A 376 -12.88 -25.74 29.38
C SER A 376 -13.04 -26.55 28.09
N ILE A 377 -14.24 -27.04 27.82
CA ILE A 377 -14.55 -27.82 26.60
C ILE A 377 -15.67 -27.11 25.84
N THR A 378 -15.38 -26.73 24.59
CA THR A 378 -16.33 -26.06 23.69
C THR A 378 -17.12 -27.06 22.86
N VAL A 379 -16.48 -28.18 22.47
CA VAL A 379 -17.10 -29.22 21.64
C VAL A 379 -17.03 -30.56 22.38
N PRO A 380 -18.01 -30.86 23.25
CA PRO A 380 -18.00 -32.06 24.10
C PRO A 380 -17.82 -33.37 23.35
N ALA A 381 -18.42 -33.49 22.15
CA ALA A 381 -18.43 -34.70 21.34
C ALA A 381 -17.18 -34.88 20.46
N TYR A 382 -16.19 -33.99 20.55
CA TYR A 382 -14.97 -34.09 19.75
C TYR A 382 -14.21 -35.38 20.08
N LEU A 383 -13.88 -36.17 19.06
CA LEU A 383 -13.18 -37.44 19.22
C LEU A 383 -11.66 -37.23 19.27
N VAL A 384 -11.07 -37.53 20.43
CA VAL A 384 -9.62 -37.50 20.64
C VAL A 384 -8.97 -38.70 19.96
N ARG A 385 -7.80 -38.47 19.35
CA ARG A 385 -7.08 -39.49 18.58
C ARG A 385 -6.78 -40.72 19.44
N ALA A 386 -7.10 -41.91 18.92
CA ALA A 386 -6.81 -43.19 19.55
C ALA A 386 -5.34 -43.35 19.99
N GLU A 387 -4.39 -42.84 19.20
CA GLU A 387 -2.94 -42.91 19.48
C GLU A 387 -2.47 -42.05 20.67
N LEU A 388 -3.34 -41.20 21.22
CA LEU A 388 -3.07 -40.37 22.41
C LEU A 388 -3.69 -40.97 23.68
N LEU A 389 -4.40 -42.09 23.55
CA LEU A 389 -5.17 -42.72 24.61
C LEU A 389 -4.70 -44.16 24.82
N SER A 390 -4.56 -44.58 26.07
CA SER A 390 -4.20 -45.97 26.41
C SER A 390 -5.20 -47.01 25.94
N SER A 391 -6.45 -46.60 25.66
CA SER A 391 -7.50 -47.48 25.13
C SER A 391 -7.30 -47.80 23.66
N HIS A 392 -6.48 -47.02 22.92
CA HIS A 392 -6.37 -47.08 21.46
C HIS A 392 -7.71 -46.99 20.73
N GLN A 393 -8.69 -46.32 21.33
CA GLN A 393 -10.00 -46.06 20.74
C GLN A 393 -10.30 -44.56 20.78
N GLU A 394 -10.84 -44.03 19.69
CA GLU A 394 -11.28 -42.63 19.67
C GLU A 394 -12.38 -42.42 20.71
N THR A 395 -12.17 -41.45 21.59
CA THR A 395 -13.02 -41.21 22.75
C THR A 395 -13.43 -39.74 22.78
N SER A 396 -14.68 -39.49 23.15
CA SER A 396 -15.23 -38.15 23.29
C SER A 396 -14.44 -37.34 24.32
N LEU A 397 -14.09 -36.10 23.99
CA LEU A 397 -13.28 -35.23 24.86
C LEU A 397 -13.93 -35.02 26.23
N SER A 398 -15.26 -34.91 26.26
CA SER A 398 -16.05 -34.79 27.50
C SER A 398 -15.99 -36.00 28.42
N THR A 399 -15.63 -37.19 27.93
CA THR A 399 -15.59 -38.42 28.74
C THR A 399 -14.20 -38.73 29.30
N LEU A 400 -13.17 -37.95 28.93
CA LEU A 400 -11.79 -38.18 29.35
C LEU A 400 -11.49 -37.72 30.78
N GLY A 401 -12.35 -36.89 31.38
CA GLY A 401 -12.27 -36.48 32.76
C GLY A 401 -13.64 -36.47 33.42
N THR A 402 -13.70 -36.78 34.71
CA THR A 402 -14.94 -36.71 35.50
C THR A 402 -15.28 -35.28 35.94
N GLN A 403 -14.27 -34.39 35.96
CA GLN A 403 -14.39 -32.97 36.30
C GLN A 403 -13.28 -32.17 35.63
N LEU A 404 -13.54 -30.89 35.34
CA LEU A 404 -12.53 -29.93 34.90
C LEU A 404 -11.87 -29.26 36.11
N PRO A 405 -10.57 -28.90 36.04
CA PRO A 405 -9.66 -29.23 34.94
C PRO A 405 -9.12 -30.66 35.02
N PHE A 406 -8.78 -31.27 33.88
CA PHE A 406 -8.07 -32.56 33.84
C PHE A 406 -6.92 -32.53 32.83
N SER A 407 -5.93 -33.40 33.03
CA SER A 407 -4.77 -33.49 32.13
C SER A 407 -4.98 -34.54 31.05
N MET A 408 -4.50 -34.25 29.84
CA MET A 408 -4.48 -35.20 28.73
C MET A 408 -3.25 -35.00 27.84
N LEU A 409 -2.95 -36.00 27.03
CA LEU A 409 -1.90 -35.91 26.01
C LEU A 409 -2.48 -35.35 24.71
N CYS A 410 -1.82 -34.35 24.13
CA CYS A 410 -2.21 -33.72 22.87
C CYS A 410 -1.05 -33.70 21.87
N CYS A 411 -1.37 -33.71 20.58
CA CYS A 411 -0.40 -33.40 19.52
C CYS A 411 -0.18 -31.88 19.49
N ARG A 412 1.08 -31.43 19.51
CA ARG A 412 1.43 -30.00 19.46
C ARG A 412 0.83 -29.26 18.25
N ARG A 413 0.76 -29.93 17.10
CA ARG A 413 0.17 -29.37 15.86
C ARG A 413 -1.32 -29.07 15.99
N ASP A 414 -2.01 -29.73 16.93
CA ASP A 414 -3.44 -29.52 17.17
C ASP A 414 -3.63 -28.41 18.23
N LEU A 415 -2.58 -27.74 18.71
CA LEU A 415 -2.64 -26.71 19.77
C LEU A 415 -2.14 -25.35 19.26
N HIS A 416 -2.86 -24.30 19.65
CA HIS A 416 -2.44 -22.91 19.47
C HIS A 416 -2.36 -22.20 20.82
N THR A 417 -1.52 -21.19 20.98
CA THR A 417 -1.49 -20.33 22.17
C THR A 417 -2.68 -19.37 22.18
N CYS A 418 -3.17 -19.00 23.36
CA CYS A 418 -4.29 -18.05 23.49
C CYS A 418 -3.81 -16.59 23.55
N ALA A 419 -4.58 -15.67 22.95
CA ALA A 419 -4.46 -14.24 23.22
C ALA A 419 -4.98 -13.89 24.63
N ALA A 420 -4.53 -12.76 25.21
CA ALA A 420 -4.97 -12.29 26.53
C ALA A 420 -6.49 -12.09 26.63
N HIS A 421 -7.15 -11.79 25.50
CA HIS A 421 -8.59 -11.54 25.50
C HIS A 421 -9.46 -12.79 25.67
N ASP A 422 -8.93 -13.98 25.34
CA ASP A 422 -9.59 -15.27 25.56
C ASP A 422 -9.49 -15.75 27.01
N GLN A 423 -8.62 -15.12 27.83
CA GLN A 423 -8.48 -15.44 29.25
C GLN A 423 -9.69 -14.95 30.08
N ALA A 424 -10.51 -14.04 29.53
CA ALA A 424 -11.63 -13.41 30.22
C ALA A 424 -12.96 -14.20 30.18
N LEU A 425 -13.00 -15.38 29.54
CA LEU A 425 -14.20 -16.22 29.51
C LEU A 425 -14.39 -17.07 30.78
N ASP A 426 -13.47 -17.00 31.73
CA ASP A 426 -13.64 -17.52 33.09
C ASP A 426 -14.03 -16.37 34.03
N ILE A 427 -15.34 -16.12 34.17
CA ILE A 427 -16.09 -15.75 35.40
C ILE A 427 -17.57 -15.66 35.00
N HIS A 428 -18.39 -16.53 35.61
CA HIS A 428 -19.86 -16.55 35.59
C HIS A 428 -20.59 -15.32 35.00
N GLN A 429 -21.19 -15.48 33.82
CA GLN A 429 -22.44 -14.81 33.45
C GLN A 429 -23.08 -15.52 32.24
N ALA A 430 -24.29 -16.07 32.44
CA ALA A 430 -25.10 -16.55 31.34
C ALA A 430 -25.52 -15.35 30.47
N PRO A 431 -25.50 -15.45 29.12
CA PRO A 431 -26.01 -14.40 28.27
C PRO A 431 -27.53 -14.21 28.51
N PRO A 432 -28.04 -12.98 28.54
CA PRO A 432 -29.48 -12.76 28.57
C PRO A 432 -30.11 -13.32 27.29
N SER A 433 -31.27 -13.95 27.44
CA SER A 433 -32.03 -14.54 26.34
C SER A 433 -32.32 -13.50 25.25
N PRO A 434 -32.22 -13.86 23.96
CA PRO A 434 -32.57 -12.94 22.88
C PRO A 434 -34.06 -12.58 22.94
N PRO A 435 -34.45 -11.32 22.64
CA PRO A 435 -35.85 -10.95 22.52
C PRO A 435 -36.49 -11.67 21.32
N PRO A 436 -37.81 -11.94 21.37
CA PRO A 436 -38.50 -12.67 20.32
C PRO A 436 -38.48 -11.89 18.99
N TYR A 437 -38.12 -12.60 17.92
CA TYR A 437 -38.09 -12.12 16.55
C TYR A 437 -39.49 -11.71 16.08
N GLN A 438 -39.65 -10.47 15.60
CA GLN A 438 -40.83 -10.03 14.85
C GLN A 438 -40.45 -9.87 13.36
N PRO A 439 -41.16 -10.50 12.42
CA PRO A 439 -40.87 -10.35 10.99
C PRO A 439 -41.26 -8.95 10.51
N ILE A 440 -40.30 -8.25 9.92
CA ILE A 440 -40.53 -6.99 9.20
C ILE A 440 -41.20 -7.35 7.85
N LYS A 441 -42.43 -6.85 7.64
CA LYS A 441 -43.11 -6.87 6.34
C LYS A 441 -42.55 -5.76 5.46
N THR A 442 -41.83 -6.10 4.40
CA THR A 442 -41.57 -5.20 3.28
C THR A 442 -42.75 -5.24 2.30
N PRO A 443 -43.27 -4.09 1.82
CA PRO A 443 -44.31 -4.07 0.79
C PRO A 443 -43.71 -3.58 -0.53
N TYR A 444 -43.21 -4.46 -1.40
CA TYR A 444 -43.12 -4.11 -2.82
C TYR A 444 -43.38 -5.33 -3.70
N HIS A 445 -44.36 -5.12 -4.57
CA HIS A 445 -45.00 -6.03 -5.51
C HIS A 445 -44.06 -6.35 -6.68
N MET A 446 -43.87 -7.63 -7.00
CA MET A 446 -43.43 -8.07 -8.33
C MET A 446 -44.68 -8.31 -9.19
N SER A 447 -44.65 -7.84 -10.43
CA SER A 447 -45.54 -8.29 -11.50
C SER A 447 -44.70 -8.90 -12.61
N GLU A 448 -45.10 -10.11 -13.02
CA GLU A 448 -44.63 -10.87 -14.17
C GLU A 448 -44.92 -10.15 -15.49
N LEU A 449 -44.10 -10.35 -16.53
CA LEU A 449 -44.57 -10.87 -17.83
C LEU A 449 -43.41 -11.25 -18.77
N ASP A 450 -43.46 -12.52 -19.18
CA ASP A 450 -43.31 -13.11 -20.53
C ASP A 450 -42.05 -13.08 -21.42
N THR A 451 -41.85 -14.29 -21.95
CA THR A 451 -40.98 -14.90 -22.97
C THR A 451 -41.14 -14.41 -24.41
N ALA A 452 -40.06 -14.50 -25.22
CA ALA A 452 -39.94 -15.16 -26.55
C ALA A 452 -38.80 -14.51 -27.40
N GLN A 453 -37.73 -15.23 -27.75
CA GLN A 453 -37.46 -15.94 -29.03
C GLN A 453 -36.40 -15.24 -29.92
N ALA A 454 -35.62 -16.08 -30.61
CA ALA A 454 -34.43 -15.78 -31.40
C ALA A 454 -34.66 -15.98 -32.91
N VAL A 455 -33.94 -15.25 -33.78
CA VAL A 455 -33.64 -15.53 -35.22
C VAL A 455 -32.42 -14.65 -35.59
N ASP A 456 -31.23 -15.12 -35.95
CA ASP A 456 -30.65 -15.83 -37.12
C ASP A 456 -30.35 -14.99 -38.39
N LEU A 457 -29.21 -15.36 -38.99
CA LEU A 457 -28.22 -14.73 -39.88
C LEU A 457 -28.66 -14.33 -41.31
N GLY A 458 -27.86 -13.46 -41.93
CA GLY A 458 -27.70 -13.41 -43.39
C GLY A 458 -26.86 -12.25 -43.95
N GLU A 459 -25.59 -12.52 -44.31
CA GLU A 459 -24.86 -11.81 -45.38
C GLU A 459 -25.11 -12.52 -46.73
N PRO A 460 -24.98 -11.84 -47.89
CA PRO A 460 -23.77 -11.96 -48.73
C PRO A 460 -23.39 -10.64 -49.48
N SER A 461 -22.13 -10.24 -49.63
CA SER A 461 -21.02 -10.72 -50.49
C SER A 461 -20.97 -10.18 -51.95
N LEU A 462 -19.77 -9.69 -52.34
CA LEU A 462 -19.05 -9.81 -53.63
C LEU A 462 -18.68 -8.55 -54.48
N MET A 463 -17.35 -8.36 -54.59
CA MET A 463 -16.51 -8.15 -55.80
C MET A 463 -16.50 -6.75 -56.47
N ALA A 464 -15.39 -6.00 -56.44
CA ALA A 464 -14.19 -6.02 -57.34
C ALA A 464 -14.22 -4.71 -58.20
N ASP A 465 -13.17 -4.07 -58.73
CA ASP A 465 -11.73 -4.27 -58.84
C ASP A 465 -11.07 -2.90 -59.18
N ASP A 466 -9.75 -2.84 -59.08
CA ASP A 466 -8.78 -1.99 -59.80
C ASP A 466 -8.61 -0.47 -59.60
N ARG A 467 -7.33 -0.12 -59.41
CA ARG A 467 -6.65 1.19 -59.28
C ARG A 467 -6.32 1.79 -60.67
N PRO A 468 -5.55 2.90 -60.79
CA PRO A 468 -5.49 4.17 -60.03
C PRO A 468 -5.58 5.39 -60.99
N ASP A 469 -5.98 6.59 -60.54
CA ASP A 469 -5.37 7.80 -61.12
C ASP A 469 -5.38 9.08 -60.27
N THR A 470 -4.33 9.84 -60.53
CA THR A 470 -3.67 10.99 -59.90
C THR A 470 -4.49 12.29 -59.86
N SER A 471 -5.58 12.35 -59.07
CA SER A 471 -6.38 13.59 -58.90
C SER A 471 -6.61 14.03 -57.44
N SER A 472 -6.06 13.30 -56.45
CA SER A 472 -6.49 13.37 -55.04
C SER A 472 -5.94 14.53 -54.20
N LEU A 473 -5.21 15.49 -54.78
CA LEU A 473 -4.52 16.53 -53.99
C LEU A 473 -5.15 17.92 -54.07
N GLU A 474 -6.12 18.17 -54.96
CA GLU A 474 -6.79 19.49 -55.07
C GLU A 474 -8.29 19.45 -54.75
N GLN A 475 -8.85 18.28 -54.37
CA GLN A 475 -10.28 18.12 -54.07
C GLN A 475 -10.57 17.72 -52.61
N ALA A 476 -9.57 17.73 -51.73
CA ALA A 476 -9.70 17.39 -50.31
C ALA A 476 -10.01 18.59 -49.39
N THR A 477 -10.53 19.69 -49.94
CA THR A 477 -10.94 20.88 -49.16
C THR A 477 -12.44 21.19 -49.22
N SER A 478 -13.32 20.27 -49.64
CA SER A 478 -14.77 20.46 -49.49
C SER A 478 -15.53 19.42 -48.65
N ASP A 479 -14.97 18.24 -48.36
CA ASP A 479 -15.74 17.18 -47.69
C ASP A 479 -15.09 16.77 -46.37
N ALA A 480 -14.79 17.74 -45.50
CA ALA A 480 -14.66 17.46 -44.08
C ALA A 480 -16.07 17.22 -43.52
N GLU A 481 -16.52 15.97 -43.54
CA GLU A 481 -17.68 15.56 -42.74
C GLU A 481 -17.46 16.03 -41.30
N LYS A 482 -18.49 16.68 -40.73
CA LYS A 482 -18.48 17.04 -39.31
C LYS A 482 -18.24 15.76 -38.52
N ASP A 483 -17.14 15.72 -37.76
CA ASP A 483 -16.88 14.65 -36.80
C ASP A 483 -17.98 14.66 -35.74
N ALA A 484 -19.06 13.93 -36.01
CA ALA A 484 -20.22 13.84 -35.14
C ALA A 484 -19.86 13.28 -33.77
N HIS A 485 -18.79 12.47 -33.69
CA HIS A 485 -18.28 11.94 -32.43
C HIS A 485 -17.51 13.02 -31.65
N GLY A 486 -16.67 13.79 -32.32
CA GLY A 486 -15.98 14.94 -31.72
C GLY A 486 -16.94 16.04 -31.27
N LEU A 487 -18.00 16.31 -32.05
CA LEU A 487 -19.05 17.27 -31.69
C LEU A 487 -19.87 16.80 -30.49
N HIS A 488 -20.28 15.53 -30.46
CA HIS A 488 -21.02 14.95 -29.34
C HIS A 488 -20.16 14.90 -28.06
N GLN A 489 -18.86 14.64 -28.18
CA GLN A 489 -17.93 14.69 -27.05
C GLN A 489 -17.72 16.13 -26.54
N ALA A 490 -17.62 17.11 -27.44
CA ALA A 490 -17.55 18.52 -27.08
C ALA A 490 -18.85 19.02 -26.42
N GLU A 491 -20.02 18.59 -26.90
CA GLU A 491 -21.32 18.91 -26.30
C GLU A 491 -21.47 18.28 -24.90
N SER A 492 -21.08 17.02 -24.74
CA SER A 492 -21.10 16.34 -23.44
C SER A 492 -20.12 16.99 -22.43
N LEU A 493 -18.93 17.40 -22.89
CA LEU A 493 -17.98 18.15 -22.07
C LEU A 493 -18.51 19.54 -21.71
N ALA A 494 -19.16 20.24 -22.64
CA ALA A 494 -19.78 21.55 -22.39
C ALA A 494 -20.91 21.45 -21.36
N GLU A 495 -21.71 20.37 -21.38
CA GLU A 495 -22.73 20.09 -20.35
C GLU A 495 -22.10 19.80 -18.98
N LEU A 496 -21.03 19.00 -18.91
CA LEU A 496 -20.30 18.71 -17.67
C LEU A 496 -19.64 19.97 -17.08
N VAL A 497 -19.05 20.80 -17.93
CA VAL A 497 -18.50 22.12 -17.59
C VAL A 497 -19.60 23.03 -17.03
N SER A 498 -20.75 23.13 -17.71
CA SER A 498 -21.88 23.94 -17.27
C SER A 498 -22.41 23.48 -15.91
N CYS A 499 -22.50 22.16 -15.71
CA CYS A 499 -22.92 21.56 -14.45
C CYS A 499 -21.90 21.83 -13.32
N ALA A 500 -20.60 21.71 -13.59
CA ALA A 500 -19.52 21.99 -12.64
C ALA A 500 -19.40 23.48 -12.27
N ILE A 501 -19.66 24.39 -13.22
CA ILE A 501 -19.66 25.84 -13.00
C ILE A 501 -20.92 26.29 -12.22
N SER A 502 -22.03 25.58 -12.34
CA SER A 502 -23.31 25.90 -11.69
C SER A 502 -23.45 25.43 -10.24
N ILE A 503 -22.43 24.81 -9.65
CA ILE A 503 -22.46 24.36 -8.26
C ILE A 503 -22.35 25.59 -7.34
N GLU A 504 -23.44 25.91 -6.63
CA GLU A 504 -23.44 26.92 -5.56
C GLU A 504 -22.37 26.59 -4.51
N ILE A 505 -21.60 27.62 -4.17
CA ILE A 505 -20.36 27.57 -3.40
C ILE A 505 -20.65 27.22 -1.94
N SER A 506 -20.33 25.98 -1.54
CA SER A 506 -19.87 25.74 -0.17
C SER A 506 -18.80 24.65 -0.02
N GLU A 507 -18.63 23.71 -0.96
CA GLU A 507 -17.53 22.71 -0.88
C GLU A 507 -17.08 22.19 -2.27
N VAL A 508 -16.25 22.96 -3.00
CA VAL A 508 -15.55 22.40 -4.18
C VAL A 508 -14.41 21.50 -3.68
N ARG A 509 -14.40 20.23 -4.09
CA ARG A 509 -13.56 19.16 -3.51
C ARG A 509 -12.27 18.87 -4.29
N SER A 510 -12.31 19.16 -5.58
CA SER A 510 -11.19 19.13 -6.52
C SER A 510 -11.64 19.93 -7.74
N ARG A 511 -10.71 20.66 -8.34
CA ARG A 511 -10.94 21.32 -9.64
C ARG A 511 -10.28 20.55 -10.79
N VAL A 512 -9.61 19.42 -10.50
CA VAL A 512 -9.21 18.40 -11.49
C VAL A 512 -10.20 17.25 -11.38
N ILE A 513 -10.96 17.00 -12.45
CA ILE A 513 -12.12 16.11 -12.47
C ILE A 513 -11.92 15.00 -13.51
N GLY A 514 -12.31 13.78 -13.14
CA GLY A 514 -12.28 12.62 -14.03
C GLY A 514 -13.47 12.61 -14.98
N VAL A 515 -13.23 12.27 -16.25
CA VAL A 515 -14.26 12.12 -17.30
C VAL A 515 -14.32 10.68 -17.81
#